data_AF-A0A941WR57-F1
#
_entry.id   AF-A0A941WR57-F1
#
_cell.length_a   1.000
_cell.length_b   1.000
_cell.length_c   1.000
_cell.angle_alpha   90.00
_cell.angle_beta   90.00
_cell.angle_gamma   90.00
#
_symmetry.space_group_name_H-M   'P 1'
#
loop_
_entity.id
_entity.type
_entity.pdbx_description
1 polymer ?
#
loop_
_entity_poly.entity_id
_entity_poly.type
_entity_poly.pdbx_seq_one_letter_code
_entity_poly.pdbx_strand_id
1 'polypeptide(L)'
;MDIIINETTLISDNIVWDNINNYINTNVSIIYIGSNATLNDKLLSLHKNREFDKLIIISKSDISDRYPRLFVDSFINNNILQHVKKNCLIILKLSNDYDDMKWIVRNLIKLYNLTFKLNLHLGIIDNNCNYLGFIENFENSKYSDDFITCLKCLFIFDKKQQYEYIYDTVCEYLDNQFCKGNICDFKNDQCIANRENKTAHKDMGCCYSFEYCKVFDPRFIKNVKLCQHLKDKTCSTKCITCKLFTCKYLKERGIKFDTHKILLLDCYFNKKQHLILNSNFFQTRDAILQKLLENNYDLYFWYVLFKKYMI
;
A
#
# COMPACT_ATOMS: atom_id res chain seq x y z
N MET A 1 9.35 19.60 -5.11
CA MET A 1 8.30 19.67 -6.14
C MET A 1 6.99 19.23 -5.50
N ASP A 2 5.87 19.77 -5.96
CA ASP A 2 4.58 19.38 -5.41
C ASP A 2 4.03 18.17 -6.15
N ILE A 3 3.61 17.17 -5.37
CA ILE A 3 3.00 15.93 -5.85
C ILE A 3 1.50 16.08 -5.74
N ILE A 4 0.83 15.94 -6.89
CA ILE A 4 -0.63 15.92 -6.97
C ILE A 4 -1.15 14.56 -6.48
N ILE A 5 -1.93 14.59 -5.39
CA ILE A 5 -2.57 13.41 -4.80
C ILE A 5 -3.92 13.16 -5.46
N ASN A 6 -4.70 14.22 -5.65
CA ASN A 6 -5.94 14.24 -6.44
C ASN A 6 -6.17 15.67 -6.97
N GLU A 7 -7.30 15.91 -7.63
CA GLU A 7 -7.64 17.20 -8.26
C GLU A 7 -7.51 18.42 -7.34
N THR A 8 -7.69 18.24 -6.03
CA THR A 8 -7.72 19.34 -5.05
C THR A 8 -6.68 19.21 -3.96
N THR A 9 -5.80 18.20 -3.98
CA THR A 9 -4.91 17.88 -2.87
C THR A 9 -3.49 17.67 -3.34
N LEU A 10 -2.54 18.34 -2.70
CA LEU A 10 -1.13 18.22 -2.98
C LEU A 10 -0.27 18.09 -1.71
N ILE A 11 0.92 17.55 -1.89
CA ILE A 11 1.95 17.42 -0.84
C ILE A 11 3.30 17.73 -1.47
N SER A 12 4.19 18.43 -0.76
CA SER A 12 5.53 18.67 -1.29
C SER A 12 6.47 17.51 -0.94
N ASP A 13 7.24 17.07 -1.93
CA ASP A 13 8.22 15.98 -1.78
C ASP A 13 9.48 16.38 -1.00
N ASN A 14 9.57 17.64 -0.61
CA ASN A 14 10.69 18.19 0.12
C ASN A 14 10.21 19.30 1.05
N ILE A 15 10.93 19.50 2.17
CA ILE A 15 10.71 20.62 3.08
C ILE A 15 11.82 21.64 2.94
N VAL A 16 11.46 22.84 2.49
CA VAL A 16 12.33 24.02 2.56
C VAL A 16 12.02 24.73 3.87
N TRP A 17 12.82 24.47 4.90
CA TRP A 17 12.56 24.93 6.27
C TRP A 17 12.39 26.44 6.42
N ASP A 18 13.03 27.23 5.56
CA ASP A 18 12.87 28.69 5.56
C ASP A 18 11.46 29.14 5.13
N ASN A 19 10.78 28.33 4.32
CA ASN A 19 9.47 28.64 3.77
C ASN A 19 8.31 28.06 4.60
N ILE A 20 8.58 27.31 5.66
CA ILE A 20 7.54 26.68 6.49
C ILE A 20 6.58 27.73 7.08
N ASN A 21 7.07 28.95 7.33
CA ASN A 21 6.31 30.08 7.86
C ASN A 21 5.12 30.47 6.97
N ASN A 22 5.17 30.18 5.66
CA ASN A 22 4.08 30.47 4.73
C ASN A 22 2.87 29.54 4.94
N TYR A 23 3.08 28.41 5.61
CA TYR A 23 2.11 27.31 5.74
C TYR A 23 1.65 27.09 7.17
N ILE A 24 2.05 27.95 8.11
CA ILE A 24 1.72 27.82 9.52
C ILE A 24 1.10 29.10 10.05
N ASN A 25 0.22 28.94 11.03
CA ASN A 25 -0.30 30.01 11.86
C ASN A 25 -0.83 29.40 13.16
N THR A 26 -1.30 30.22 14.07
CA THR A 26 -1.78 29.80 15.40
C THR A 26 -2.98 28.85 15.38
N ASN A 27 -3.62 28.61 14.22
CA ASN A 27 -4.71 27.63 14.05
C ASN A 27 -4.26 26.30 13.42
N VAL A 28 -2.97 26.16 13.10
CA VAL A 28 -2.39 24.96 12.50
C VAL A 28 -1.66 24.17 13.58
N SER A 29 -1.95 22.88 13.68
CA SER A 29 -1.11 21.91 14.38
C SER A 29 -0.25 21.15 13.38
N ILE A 30 0.97 20.80 13.77
CA ILE A 30 1.89 20.01 12.97
C ILE A 30 2.00 18.61 13.56
N ILE A 31 1.78 17.61 12.71
CA ILE A 31 1.95 16.20 13.05
C ILE A 31 3.16 15.68 12.27
N TYR A 32 4.25 15.46 12.98
CA TYR A 32 5.44 14.82 12.43
C TYR A 32 5.31 13.31 12.58
N ILE A 33 5.53 12.54 11.50
CA ILE A 33 5.54 11.07 11.52
C ILE A 33 6.83 10.57 10.89
N GLY A 34 7.61 9.81 11.66
CA GLY A 34 8.82 9.14 11.15
C GLY A 34 9.35 8.16 12.18
N SER A 35 9.83 6.98 11.74
CA SER A 35 10.25 5.92 12.67
C SER A 35 11.37 6.35 13.61
N ASN A 36 12.31 7.15 13.10
CA ASN A 36 13.41 7.77 13.83
C ASN A 36 13.36 9.30 13.67
N ALA A 37 12.58 9.95 14.52
CA ALA A 37 12.38 11.39 14.48
C ALA A 37 13.65 12.18 14.85
N THR A 38 14.06 13.09 13.95
CA THR A 38 15.13 14.06 14.15
C THR A 38 14.60 15.41 13.72
N LEU A 39 14.13 16.19 14.68
CA LEU A 39 13.44 17.46 14.40
C LEU A 39 14.45 18.53 14.00
N ASN A 40 14.05 19.36 13.06
CA ASN A 40 14.82 20.53 12.65
C ASN A 40 14.74 21.64 13.70
N ASP A 41 15.86 22.33 13.95
CA ASP A 41 15.94 23.42 14.93
C ASP A 41 14.98 24.57 14.62
N LYS A 42 14.73 24.85 13.33
CA LYS A 42 13.75 25.84 12.90
C LYS A 42 12.35 25.48 13.38
N LEU A 43 11.91 24.23 13.16
CA LEU A 43 10.60 23.74 13.62
C LEU A 43 10.44 23.88 15.13
N LEU A 44 11.48 23.49 15.88
CA LEU A 44 11.51 23.62 17.33
C LEU A 44 11.44 25.08 17.79
N SER A 45 12.16 25.98 17.11
CA SER A 45 12.13 27.42 17.40
C SER A 45 10.74 28.02 17.18
N LEU A 46 10.07 27.66 16.08
CA LEU A 46 8.73 28.13 15.75
C LEU A 46 7.70 27.64 16.77
N HIS A 47 7.81 26.39 17.21
CA HIS A 47 6.97 25.85 18.27
C HIS A 47 7.20 26.59 19.61
N LYS A 48 8.47 26.82 19.98
CA LYS A 48 8.83 27.55 21.21
C LYS A 48 8.29 28.98 21.21
N ASN A 49 8.28 29.62 20.05
CA ASN A 49 7.74 30.97 19.84
C ASN A 49 6.22 31.01 19.67
N ARG A 50 5.53 29.85 19.69
CA ARG A 50 4.07 29.73 19.54
C ARG A 50 3.53 30.26 18.21
N GLU A 51 4.32 30.11 17.14
CA GLU A 51 3.93 30.49 15.77
C GLU A 51 2.81 29.59 15.22
N PHE A 52 2.63 28.41 15.82
CA PHE A 52 1.56 27.47 15.52
C PHE A 52 1.06 26.76 16.79
N ASP A 53 -0.06 26.04 16.69
CA ASP A 53 -0.81 25.51 17.82
C ASP A 53 -0.04 24.44 18.61
N LYS A 54 0.24 23.30 17.98
CA LYS A 54 0.90 22.16 18.60
C LYS A 54 1.84 21.45 17.65
N LEU A 55 2.91 20.91 18.22
CA LEU A 55 3.78 19.94 17.57
C LEU A 55 3.58 18.56 18.20
N ILE A 56 3.05 17.63 17.40
CA ILE A 56 2.87 16.22 17.76
C ILE A 56 3.89 15.40 16.98
N ILE A 57 4.55 14.47 17.67
CA ILE A 57 5.57 13.60 17.09
C ILE A 57 5.16 12.16 17.26
N ILE A 58 5.05 11.47 16.13
CA ILE A 58 4.82 10.05 16.06
C ILE A 58 6.12 9.38 15.65
N SER A 59 6.76 8.68 16.60
CA SER A 59 8.07 8.05 16.45
C SER A 59 8.13 6.70 17.14
N LYS A 60 8.83 5.72 16.55
CA LYS A 60 9.08 4.43 17.23
C LYS A 60 10.10 4.60 18.35
N SER A 61 11.08 5.48 18.16
CA SER A 61 12.04 5.83 19.20
C SER A 61 11.40 6.72 20.27
N ASP A 62 11.61 6.37 21.53
CA ASP A 62 11.32 7.29 22.63
C ASP A 62 12.35 8.43 22.58
N ILE A 63 11.84 9.63 22.32
CA ILE A 63 12.61 10.87 22.24
C ILE A 63 12.14 11.88 23.28
N SER A 64 11.31 11.45 24.24
CA SER A 64 10.76 12.31 25.29
C SER A 64 11.88 12.96 26.11
N ASP A 65 12.95 12.23 26.42
CA ASP A 65 14.14 12.77 27.10
C ASP A 65 14.81 13.90 26.31
N ARG A 66 14.84 13.80 24.98
CA ARG A 66 15.41 14.83 24.11
C ARG A 66 14.48 16.03 23.97
N TYR A 67 13.16 15.82 24.08
CA TYR A 67 12.14 16.85 23.90
C TYR A 67 11.03 16.77 24.97
N PRO A 68 11.32 17.07 26.24
CA PRO A 68 10.43 16.78 27.38
C PRO A 68 9.13 17.60 27.40
N ARG A 69 8.97 18.57 26.49
CA ARG A 69 7.81 19.46 26.38
C ARG A 69 6.98 19.22 25.12
N LEU A 70 7.30 18.19 24.34
CA LEU A 70 6.59 17.85 23.11
C LEU A 70 5.69 16.64 23.33
N PHE A 71 4.59 16.58 22.58
CA PHE A 71 3.73 15.40 22.56
C PHE A 71 4.40 14.33 21.69
N VAL A 72 4.89 13.26 22.32
CA VAL A 72 5.55 12.15 21.64
C VAL A 72 4.74 10.88 21.90
N ASP A 73 4.43 10.15 20.84
CA ASP A 73 3.81 8.83 20.92
C ASP A 73 4.35 7.92 19.80
N SER A 74 4.16 6.61 19.96
CA SER A 74 4.48 5.60 18.96
C SER A 74 3.35 5.36 17.97
N PHE A 75 2.12 5.79 18.28
CA PHE A 75 1.00 5.63 17.37
C PHE A 75 0.02 6.79 17.44
N ILE A 76 -0.55 7.12 16.28
CA ILE A 76 -1.72 7.98 16.20
C ILE A 76 -2.89 7.32 16.96
N ASN A 77 -3.45 8.09 17.89
CA ASN A 77 -4.63 7.71 18.66
C ASN A 77 -5.51 8.95 18.96
N ASN A 78 -6.73 8.69 19.43
CA ASN A 78 -7.72 9.73 19.71
C ASN A 78 -7.24 10.75 20.77
N ASN A 79 -6.48 10.28 21.77
CA ASN A 79 -6.09 11.10 22.91
C ASN A 79 -5.05 12.17 22.55
N ILE A 80 -4.22 11.91 21.55
CA ILE A 80 -3.25 12.89 21.06
C ILE A 80 -3.96 13.99 20.25
N LEU A 81 -4.98 13.62 19.46
CA LEU A 81 -5.64 14.53 18.52
C LEU A 81 -6.80 15.33 19.12
N GLN A 82 -7.39 14.90 20.24
CA GLN A 82 -8.52 15.57 20.88
C GLN A 82 -8.25 17.03 21.31
N HIS A 83 -6.98 17.42 21.41
CA HIS A 83 -6.57 18.77 21.80
C HIS A 83 -5.90 19.55 20.65
N VAL A 84 -6.00 19.05 19.42
CA VAL A 84 -5.48 19.70 18.22
C VAL A 84 -6.53 20.67 17.68
N LYS A 85 -6.10 21.86 17.26
CA LYS A 85 -6.97 22.80 16.54
C LYS A 85 -7.40 22.26 15.17
N LYS A 86 -8.30 23.01 14.52
CA LYS A 86 -9.03 22.60 13.32
C LYS A 86 -8.16 22.10 12.16
N ASN A 87 -6.97 22.68 11.92
CA ASN A 87 -6.13 22.35 10.77
C ASN A 87 -4.87 21.58 11.19
N CYS A 88 -4.58 20.49 10.48
CA CYS A 88 -3.45 19.60 10.75
C CYS A 88 -2.52 19.52 9.53
N LEU A 89 -1.32 20.08 9.62
CA LEU A 89 -0.28 19.92 8.62
C LEU A 89 0.58 18.69 8.95
N ILE A 90 0.96 17.88 7.97
CA ILE A 90 1.82 16.71 8.20
C ILE A 90 3.26 16.93 7.72
N ILE A 91 4.21 16.40 8.49
CA ILE A 91 5.60 16.25 8.06
C ILE A 91 5.93 14.76 8.14
N LEU A 92 6.32 14.16 7.02
CA LEU A 92 6.50 12.73 6.87
C LEU A 92 7.94 12.39 6.55
N LYS A 93 8.67 11.72 7.45
CA LYS A 93 10.04 11.27 7.17
C LYS A 93 10.04 9.83 6.69
N LEU A 94 10.32 9.63 5.39
CA LEU A 94 10.34 8.30 4.79
C LEU A 94 11.54 7.47 5.26
N SER A 95 11.33 6.15 5.36
CA SER A 95 12.35 5.16 5.71
C SER A 95 12.72 4.30 4.51
N ASN A 96 13.91 3.68 4.57
CA ASN A 96 14.35 2.63 3.65
C ASN A 96 14.11 1.22 4.19
N ASP A 97 13.58 1.12 5.40
CA ASP A 97 13.10 -0.12 5.99
C ASP A 97 11.60 -0.34 5.66
N TYR A 98 11.24 -1.59 5.32
CA TYR A 98 9.87 -1.91 4.89
C TYR A 98 8.86 -1.79 6.04
N ASP A 99 9.23 -2.29 7.23
CA ASP A 99 8.33 -2.31 8.39
C ASP A 99 8.14 -0.91 8.96
N ASP A 100 9.14 -0.04 8.86
CA ASP A 100 9.01 1.39 9.10
C ASP A 100 8.07 2.07 8.12
N MET A 101 8.23 1.84 6.81
CA MET A 101 7.35 2.42 5.80
C MET A 101 5.90 1.99 5.99
N LYS A 102 5.68 0.70 6.23
CA LYS A 102 4.38 0.14 6.59
C LYS A 102 3.79 0.80 7.83
N TRP A 103 4.61 1.02 8.86
CA TRP A 103 4.19 1.70 10.08
C TRP A 103 3.82 3.17 9.84
N ILE A 104 4.56 3.90 8.99
CA ILE A 104 4.24 5.29 8.61
C ILE A 104 2.87 5.33 7.92
N VAL A 105 2.67 4.52 6.88
CA VAL A 105 1.41 4.47 6.12
C VAL A 105 0.23 4.10 7.02
N ARG A 106 0.39 3.13 7.94
CA ARG A 106 -0.67 2.75 8.89
C ARG A 106 -1.03 3.86 9.87
N ASN A 107 -0.05 4.63 10.34
CA ASN A 107 -0.33 5.81 11.16
C ASN A 107 -1.06 6.90 10.37
N LEU A 108 -0.71 7.09 9.10
CA LEU A 108 -1.40 8.05 8.24
C LEU A 108 -2.85 7.64 7.96
N ILE A 109 -3.12 6.36 7.70
CA ILE A 109 -4.49 5.84 7.56
C ILE A 109 -5.29 6.08 8.85
N LYS A 110 -4.69 5.83 10.02
CA LYS A 110 -5.33 6.11 11.32
C LYS A 110 -5.61 7.59 11.51
N LEU A 111 -4.65 8.45 11.19
CA LEU A 111 -4.80 9.91 11.27
C LEU A 111 -5.96 10.38 10.40
N TYR A 112 -5.99 9.99 9.13
CA TYR A 112 -7.07 10.34 8.21
C TYR A 112 -8.43 9.94 8.75
N ASN A 113 -8.61 8.70 9.21
CA ASN A 113 -9.87 8.25 9.81
C ASN A 113 -10.27 9.04 11.06
N LEU A 114 -9.30 9.39 11.92
CA LEU A 114 -9.57 10.20 13.11
C LEU A 114 -9.91 11.65 12.76
N THR A 115 -9.38 12.20 11.67
CA THR A 115 -9.72 13.57 11.26
C THR A 115 -11.22 13.73 10.97
N PHE A 116 -11.85 12.77 10.29
CA PHE A 116 -13.31 12.75 10.12
C PHE A 116 -14.06 12.66 11.44
N LYS A 117 -13.62 11.75 12.33
CA LYS A 117 -14.28 11.53 13.61
C LYS A 117 -14.22 12.76 14.52
N LEU A 118 -13.11 13.50 14.47
CA LEU A 118 -12.84 14.66 15.32
C LEU A 118 -13.15 15.99 14.63
N ASN A 119 -13.70 15.97 13.41
CA ASN A 119 -13.98 17.16 12.59
C ASN A 119 -12.74 18.06 12.40
N LEU A 120 -11.58 17.42 12.17
CA LEU A 120 -10.33 18.07 11.84
C LEU A 120 -10.14 18.11 10.32
N HIS A 121 -9.48 19.16 9.84
CA HIS A 121 -9.06 19.30 8.46
C HIS A 121 -7.60 18.87 8.32
N LEU A 122 -7.36 17.83 7.52
CA LEU A 122 -6.00 17.37 7.22
C LEU A 122 -5.45 18.17 6.03
N GLY A 123 -4.50 19.04 6.34
CA GLY A 123 -3.88 20.02 5.45
C GLY A 123 -4.33 21.45 5.74
N ILE A 124 -3.91 22.37 4.87
CA ILE A 124 -4.30 23.78 4.87
C ILE A 124 -4.77 24.17 3.48
N ILE A 125 -5.70 25.12 3.40
CA ILE A 125 -6.17 25.63 2.12
C ILE A 125 -5.19 26.72 1.66
N ASP A 126 -4.55 26.50 0.53
CA ASP A 126 -3.70 27.47 -0.16
C ASP A 126 -4.05 27.49 -1.65
N ASN A 127 -4.30 28.66 -2.23
CA ASN A 127 -4.66 28.84 -3.65
C ASN A 127 -5.77 27.89 -4.16
N ASN A 128 -6.84 27.69 -3.37
CA ASN A 128 -7.95 26.75 -3.62
C ASN A 128 -7.57 25.26 -3.65
N CYS A 129 -6.35 24.92 -3.26
CA CYS A 129 -5.88 23.55 -3.09
C CYS A 129 -5.72 23.23 -1.60
N ASN A 130 -5.94 21.96 -1.24
CA ASN A 130 -5.59 21.42 0.06
C ASN A 130 -4.12 20.96 0.07
N TYR A 131 -3.28 21.70 0.78
CA TYR A 131 -1.88 21.38 0.99
C TYR A 131 -1.71 20.51 2.24
N LEU A 132 -1.35 19.24 2.07
CA LEU A 132 -1.22 18.29 3.19
C LEU A 132 -0.01 18.60 4.07
N GLY A 133 1.09 19.03 3.46
CA GLY A 133 2.36 19.28 4.13
C GLY A 133 3.54 18.77 3.33
N PHE A 134 4.51 18.16 4.00
CA PHE A 134 5.83 17.90 3.45
C PHE A 134 6.30 16.47 3.66
N ILE A 135 7.12 15.99 2.73
CA ILE A 135 7.83 14.72 2.84
C ILE A 135 9.33 15.03 2.99
N GLU A 136 9.95 14.44 4.00
CA GLU A 136 11.39 14.40 4.16
C GLU A 136 11.94 13.10 3.56
N ASN A 137 13.16 13.19 3.01
CA ASN A 137 13.91 12.04 2.52
C ASN A 137 13.25 11.31 1.33
N PHE A 138 12.47 12.04 0.51
CA PHE A 138 11.77 11.48 -0.64
C PHE A 138 12.73 10.90 -1.69
N GLU A 139 13.71 11.66 -2.17
CA GLU A 139 14.62 11.19 -3.22
C GLU A 139 15.52 10.02 -2.79
N ASN A 140 15.76 9.88 -1.48
CA ASN A 140 16.65 8.82 -0.96
C ASN A 140 15.89 7.58 -0.47
N SER A 141 14.56 7.59 -0.47
CA SER A 141 13.77 6.41 -0.10
C SER A 141 13.46 5.56 -1.31
N LYS A 142 13.81 4.27 -1.25
CA LYS A 142 13.46 3.28 -2.28
C LYS A 142 11.95 2.95 -2.33
N TYR A 143 11.17 3.47 -1.38
CA TYR A 143 9.73 3.24 -1.26
C TYR A 143 8.91 4.49 -1.56
N SER A 144 9.51 5.55 -2.12
CA SER A 144 8.81 6.81 -2.37
C SER A 144 7.61 6.66 -3.31
N ASP A 145 7.77 5.94 -4.43
CA ASP A 145 6.66 5.70 -5.36
C ASP A 145 5.54 4.84 -4.74
N ASP A 146 5.92 3.81 -3.99
CA ASP A 146 4.98 2.96 -3.24
C ASP A 146 4.21 3.78 -2.18
N PHE A 147 4.91 4.70 -1.51
CA PHE A 147 4.33 5.61 -0.53
C PHE A 147 3.31 6.56 -1.16
N ILE A 148 3.66 7.21 -2.28
CA ILE A 148 2.73 8.09 -3.01
C ILE A 148 1.52 7.30 -3.50
N THR A 149 1.72 6.07 -3.96
CA THR A 149 0.63 5.18 -4.37
C THR A 149 -0.31 4.91 -3.19
N CYS A 150 0.23 4.62 -2.01
CA CYS A 150 -0.55 4.45 -0.79
C CYS A 150 -1.27 5.73 -0.36
N LEU A 151 -0.62 6.89 -0.54
CA LEU A 151 -1.21 8.19 -0.20
C LEU A 151 -2.37 8.53 -1.12
N LYS A 152 -2.22 8.36 -2.44
CA LYS A 152 -3.33 8.52 -3.41
C LYS A 152 -4.51 7.63 -3.07
N CYS A 153 -4.26 6.36 -2.74
CA CYS A 153 -5.30 5.42 -2.31
C CYS A 153 -6.08 5.91 -1.07
N LEU A 154 -5.41 6.59 -0.13
CA LEU A 154 -6.03 7.07 1.11
C LEU A 154 -7.13 8.09 0.84
N PHE A 155 -6.93 8.93 -0.18
CA PHE A 155 -7.84 10.03 -0.53
C PHE A 155 -8.94 9.60 -1.53
N ILE A 156 -9.10 8.31 -1.81
CA ILE A 156 -10.24 7.78 -2.56
C ILE A 156 -11.38 7.47 -1.58
N PHE A 157 -12.44 8.27 -1.64
CA PHE A 157 -13.56 8.16 -0.70
C PHE A 157 -14.47 6.95 -0.96
N ASP A 158 -14.78 6.67 -2.23
CA ASP A 158 -15.62 5.53 -2.59
C ASP A 158 -14.83 4.22 -2.43
N LYS A 159 -15.34 3.30 -1.60
CA LYS A 159 -14.65 2.06 -1.27
C LYS A 159 -14.46 1.14 -2.49
N LYS A 160 -15.41 1.13 -3.43
CA LYS A 160 -15.31 0.32 -4.64
C LYS A 160 -14.21 0.87 -5.54
N GLN A 161 -14.19 2.17 -5.80
CA GLN A 161 -13.13 2.85 -6.54
C GLN A 161 -11.76 2.67 -5.87
N GLN A 162 -11.70 2.71 -4.54
CA GLN A 162 -10.46 2.48 -3.79
C GLN A 162 -9.93 1.06 -4.05
N TYR A 163 -10.79 0.05 -4.03
CA TYR A 163 -10.38 -1.33 -4.27
C TYR A 163 -10.00 -1.57 -5.73
N GLU A 164 -10.71 -0.94 -6.67
CA GLU A 164 -10.35 -0.93 -8.09
C GLU A 164 -8.96 -0.31 -8.30
N TYR A 165 -8.68 0.85 -7.69
CA TYR A 165 -7.37 1.50 -7.73
C TYR A 165 -6.28 0.59 -7.18
N ILE A 166 -6.48 -0.02 -6.00
CA ILE A 166 -5.51 -0.96 -5.40
C ILE A 166 -5.24 -2.12 -6.36
N TYR A 167 -6.31 -2.73 -6.88
CA TYR A 167 -6.22 -3.92 -7.72
C TYR A 167 -5.48 -3.64 -9.02
N ASP A 168 -5.87 -2.58 -9.73
CA ASP A 168 -5.29 -2.24 -11.04
C ASP A 168 -3.85 -1.78 -10.90
N THR A 169 -3.54 -0.97 -9.89
CA THR A 169 -2.17 -0.52 -9.62
C THR A 169 -1.23 -1.68 -9.32
N VAL A 170 -1.68 -2.66 -8.51
CA VAL A 170 -0.86 -3.85 -8.21
C VAL A 170 -0.71 -4.74 -9.44
N CYS A 171 -1.77 -4.91 -10.25
CA CYS A 171 -1.67 -5.68 -11.48
C CYS A 171 -0.67 -5.05 -12.45
N GLU A 172 -0.69 -3.73 -12.61
CA GLU A 172 0.26 -3.00 -13.45
C GLU A 172 1.68 -3.07 -12.91
N TYR A 173 1.87 -2.95 -11.59
CA TYR A 173 3.16 -3.18 -10.94
C TYR A 173 3.70 -4.58 -11.29
N LEU A 174 2.90 -5.63 -11.09
CA LEU A 174 3.31 -7.01 -11.37
C LEU A 174 3.62 -7.21 -12.86
N ASP A 175 2.78 -6.70 -13.76
CA ASP A 175 3.03 -6.77 -15.20
C ASP A 175 4.33 -6.06 -15.58
N ASN A 176 4.62 -4.90 -15.01
CA ASN A 176 5.88 -4.20 -15.22
C ASN A 176 7.07 -5.03 -14.73
N GLN A 177 6.98 -5.69 -13.57
CA GLN A 177 8.05 -6.56 -13.08
C GLN A 177 8.33 -7.72 -14.05
N PHE A 178 7.29 -8.42 -14.50
CA PHE A 178 7.45 -9.58 -15.40
C PHE A 178 7.85 -9.20 -16.83
N CYS A 179 7.18 -8.19 -17.41
CA CYS A 179 7.37 -7.79 -18.81
C CYS A 179 8.64 -6.96 -18.99
N LYS A 180 8.84 -5.89 -18.20
CA LYS A 180 10.04 -5.04 -18.35
C LYS A 180 11.29 -5.75 -17.85
N GLY A 181 11.17 -6.56 -16.79
CA GLY A 181 12.26 -7.40 -16.30
C GLY A 181 12.56 -8.63 -17.16
N ASN A 182 11.69 -8.94 -18.14
CA ASN A 182 11.73 -10.17 -18.95
C ASN A 182 12.03 -11.43 -18.11
N ILE A 183 11.42 -11.52 -16.92
CA ILE A 183 11.79 -12.50 -15.88
C ILE A 183 11.60 -13.94 -16.37
N CYS A 184 10.60 -14.15 -17.23
CA CYS A 184 10.28 -15.46 -17.79
C CYS A 184 11.08 -15.79 -19.07
N ASP A 185 11.84 -14.83 -19.61
CA ASP A 185 12.63 -14.91 -20.85
C ASP A 185 11.93 -15.71 -21.95
N PHE A 186 10.73 -15.26 -22.37
CA PHE A 186 9.93 -15.98 -23.36
C PHE A 186 10.58 -15.94 -24.76
N LYS A 187 10.70 -17.11 -25.40
CA LYS A 187 11.21 -17.28 -26.78
C LYS A 187 10.41 -18.38 -27.45
N ASN A 188 9.89 -18.13 -28.66
CA ASN A 188 9.10 -19.09 -29.44
C ASN A 188 7.97 -19.73 -28.61
N ASP A 189 7.16 -18.91 -27.93
CA ASP A 189 6.05 -19.33 -27.05
C ASP A 189 6.44 -20.20 -25.84
N GLN A 190 7.74 -20.31 -25.53
CA GLN A 190 8.27 -21.06 -24.39
C GLN A 190 8.94 -20.12 -23.40
N CYS A 191 8.62 -20.22 -22.12
CA CYS A 191 9.41 -19.56 -21.08
C CYS A 191 10.73 -20.31 -20.82
N ILE A 192 11.67 -19.67 -20.14
CA ILE A 192 12.96 -20.28 -19.78
C ILE A 192 12.80 -21.61 -19.05
N ALA A 193 11.80 -21.74 -18.17
CA ALA A 193 11.55 -22.98 -17.45
C ALA A 193 11.01 -24.10 -18.36
N ASN A 194 10.22 -23.77 -19.40
CA ASN A 194 9.81 -24.74 -20.43
C ASN A 194 11.05 -25.24 -21.19
N ARG A 195 11.92 -24.33 -21.63
CA ARG A 195 13.12 -24.68 -22.40
C ARG A 195 14.13 -25.51 -21.61
N GLU A 196 14.19 -25.31 -20.30
CA GLU A 196 15.01 -26.13 -19.38
C GLU A 196 14.31 -27.43 -18.92
N ASN A 197 13.12 -27.76 -19.45
CA ASN A 197 12.33 -28.93 -19.06
C ASN A 197 12.03 -28.98 -17.54
N LYS A 198 11.82 -27.81 -16.92
CA LYS A 198 11.51 -27.66 -15.48
C LYS A 198 10.02 -27.47 -15.20
N THR A 199 9.17 -27.57 -16.23
CA THR A 199 7.72 -27.38 -16.16
C THR A 199 6.98 -28.59 -16.72
N ALA A 200 5.74 -28.80 -16.28
CA ALA A 200 4.88 -29.86 -16.81
C ALA A 200 4.42 -29.61 -18.26
N HIS A 201 4.36 -28.34 -18.67
CA HIS A 201 3.93 -27.94 -20.01
C HIS A 201 5.13 -27.58 -20.89
N LYS A 202 5.00 -27.79 -22.20
CA LYS A 202 6.07 -27.57 -23.18
C LYS A 202 6.01 -26.18 -23.83
N ASP A 203 4.86 -25.52 -23.79
CA ASP A 203 4.56 -24.24 -24.44
C ASP A 203 3.56 -23.43 -23.59
N MET A 204 3.27 -22.19 -24.00
CA MET A 204 2.27 -21.30 -23.37
C MET A 204 2.49 -20.99 -21.88
N GLY A 205 3.72 -21.20 -21.40
CA GLY A 205 4.15 -20.84 -20.05
C GLY A 205 3.34 -21.53 -18.95
N CYS A 206 2.83 -20.73 -17.99
CA CYS A 206 2.13 -21.21 -16.80
C CYS A 206 0.59 -21.10 -16.89
N CYS A 207 0.03 -20.71 -18.03
CA CYS A 207 -1.39 -20.35 -18.15
C CYS A 207 -2.31 -21.56 -18.40
N TYR A 208 -2.24 -22.55 -17.50
CA TYR A 208 -3.08 -23.75 -17.55
C TYR A 208 -3.97 -23.81 -16.30
N SER A 209 -5.28 -23.74 -16.54
CA SER A 209 -6.30 -23.91 -15.50
C SER A 209 -6.37 -25.36 -15.03
N PHE A 210 -6.77 -25.57 -13.78
CA PHE A 210 -6.91 -26.88 -13.17
C PHE A 210 -8.02 -26.88 -12.12
N GLU A 211 -8.51 -28.06 -11.79
CA GLU A 211 -9.41 -28.29 -10.66
C GLU A 211 -8.68 -29.06 -9.57
N TYR A 212 -8.88 -28.67 -8.31
CA TYR A 212 -8.45 -29.50 -7.19
C TYR A 212 -9.29 -30.78 -7.14
N CYS A 213 -8.63 -31.91 -6.90
CA CYS A 213 -9.35 -33.15 -6.68
C CYS A 213 -10.04 -33.17 -5.31
N LYS A 214 -10.98 -34.13 -5.13
CA LYS A 214 -11.61 -34.38 -3.82
C LYS A 214 -10.56 -34.95 -2.84
N VAL A 215 -10.83 -34.84 -1.54
CA VAL A 215 -9.90 -35.17 -0.43
C VAL A 215 -9.27 -36.58 -0.52
N PHE A 216 -9.92 -37.54 -1.18
CA PHE A 216 -9.46 -38.93 -1.29
C PHE A 216 -9.00 -39.35 -2.70
N ASP A 217 -8.83 -38.41 -3.63
CA ASP A 217 -8.21 -38.71 -4.92
C ASP A 217 -6.67 -38.73 -4.75
N PRO A 218 -5.96 -39.77 -5.26
CA PRO A 218 -4.49 -39.80 -5.17
C PRO A 218 -3.82 -38.68 -5.97
N ARG A 219 -4.54 -38.03 -6.89
CA ARG A 219 -4.05 -36.86 -7.63
C ARG A 219 -4.44 -35.58 -6.89
N PHE A 220 -3.53 -34.61 -6.84
CA PHE A 220 -3.81 -33.32 -6.21
C PHE A 220 -4.66 -32.38 -7.09
N ILE A 221 -4.46 -32.45 -8.41
CA ILE A 221 -5.18 -31.66 -9.42
C ILE A 221 -5.63 -32.54 -10.59
N LYS A 222 -6.71 -32.13 -11.25
CA LYS A 222 -7.28 -32.74 -12.45
C LYS A 222 -7.72 -31.67 -13.44
N ASN A 223 -8.18 -32.11 -14.62
CA ASN A 223 -8.74 -31.24 -15.67
C ASN A 223 -7.80 -30.10 -16.09
N VAL A 224 -6.49 -30.38 -16.13
CA VAL A 224 -5.49 -29.40 -16.56
C VAL A 224 -5.69 -29.10 -18.04
N LYS A 225 -6.00 -27.84 -18.35
CA LYS A 225 -6.26 -27.37 -19.71
C LYS A 225 -5.84 -25.92 -19.86
N LEU A 226 -5.62 -25.48 -21.10
CA LEU A 226 -5.32 -24.08 -21.39
C LEU A 226 -6.38 -23.18 -20.73
N CYS A 227 -5.94 -22.12 -20.05
CA CYS A 227 -6.85 -21.21 -19.37
C CYS A 227 -7.84 -20.60 -20.37
N GLN A 228 -9.13 -20.59 -20.02
CA GLN A 228 -10.20 -20.02 -20.84
C GLN A 228 -10.01 -18.52 -21.14
N HIS A 229 -9.20 -17.83 -20.34
CA HIS A 229 -8.89 -16.42 -20.50
C HIS A 229 -7.61 -16.18 -21.31
N LEU A 230 -6.88 -17.21 -21.75
CA LEU A 230 -5.76 -17.03 -22.65
C LEU A 230 -6.29 -16.87 -24.09
N LYS A 231 -6.24 -15.65 -24.61
CA LYS A 231 -6.66 -15.30 -25.98
C LYS A 231 -5.49 -14.66 -26.70
N ASP A 232 -5.20 -15.11 -27.92
CA ASP A 232 -4.08 -14.59 -28.73
C ASP A 232 -2.76 -14.54 -27.96
N LYS A 233 -2.48 -15.61 -27.19
CA LYS A 233 -1.28 -15.77 -26.33
C LYS A 233 -1.16 -14.73 -25.20
N THR A 234 -2.22 -13.98 -24.91
CA THR A 234 -2.27 -13.00 -23.83
C THR A 234 -3.45 -13.27 -22.90
N CYS A 235 -3.34 -12.85 -21.64
CA CYS A 235 -4.44 -13.03 -20.70
C CYS A 235 -5.49 -11.94 -20.93
N SER A 236 -6.71 -12.33 -21.30
CA SER A 236 -7.83 -11.43 -21.56
C SER A 236 -8.49 -10.87 -20.29
N THR A 237 -7.95 -11.20 -19.11
CA THR A 237 -8.40 -10.71 -17.80
C THR A 237 -7.20 -10.30 -16.96
N LYS A 238 -7.38 -9.31 -16.08
CA LYS A 238 -6.34 -8.89 -15.13
C LYS A 238 -6.38 -9.73 -13.84
N CYS A 239 -6.31 -11.06 -13.92
CA CYS A 239 -6.37 -11.89 -12.70
C CYS A 239 -5.14 -11.67 -11.81
N ILE A 240 -5.29 -10.90 -10.72
CA ILE A 240 -4.19 -10.59 -9.79
C ILE A 240 -3.57 -11.83 -9.15
N THR A 241 -4.37 -12.87 -8.84
CA THR A 241 -3.85 -14.13 -8.27
C THR A 241 -2.87 -14.81 -9.23
N CYS A 242 -3.21 -14.84 -10.53
CA CYS A 242 -2.30 -15.37 -11.55
C CYS A 242 -1.05 -14.50 -11.72
N LYS A 243 -1.15 -13.17 -11.57
CA LYS A 243 0.00 -12.26 -11.66
C LYS A 243 0.93 -12.33 -10.46
N LEU A 244 0.40 -12.62 -9.26
CA LEU A 244 1.19 -12.86 -8.05
C LEU A 244 1.95 -14.20 -8.09
N PHE A 245 1.54 -15.12 -8.96
CA PHE A 245 2.13 -16.44 -9.04
C PHE A 245 3.57 -16.39 -9.57
N THR A 246 4.49 -16.93 -8.78
CA THR A 246 5.83 -17.30 -9.25
C THR A 246 5.98 -18.82 -9.24
N CYS A 247 6.41 -19.38 -10.37
CA CYS A 247 6.66 -20.81 -10.50
C CYS A 247 7.90 -21.22 -9.69
N LYS A 248 8.06 -22.52 -9.42
CA LYS A 248 9.17 -23.08 -8.64
C LYS A 248 10.54 -22.62 -9.17
N TYR A 249 10.70 -22.64 -10.49
CA TYR A 249 11.92 -22.21 -11.18
C TYR A 249 12.36 -20.77 -10.84
N LEU A 250 11.42 -19.83 -10.77
CA LEU A 250 11.69 -18.44 -10.42
C LEU A 250 11.93 -18.26 -8.93
N LYS A 251 11.17 -18.99 -8.09
CA LYS A 251 11.35 -18.98 -6.63
C LYS A 251 12.74 -19.44 -6.22
N GLU A 252 13.27 -20.47 -6.87
CA GLU A 252 14.65 -20.97 -6.66
C GLU A 252 15.72 -19.93 -7.02
N ARG A 253 15.37 -18.92 -7.82
CA ARG A 253 16.23 -17.79 -8.20
C ARG A 253 15.94 -16.52 -7.40
N GLY A 254 15.23 -16.65 -6.28
CA GLY A 254 14.90 -15.53 -5.39
C GLY A 254 13.75 -14.65 -5.85
N ILE A 255 13.06 -15.00 -6.94
CA ILE A 255 11.95 -14.19 -7.47
C ILE A 255 10.63 -14.72 -6.93
N LYS A 256 10.05 -13.98 -5.98
CA LYS A 256 8.75 -14.27 -5.36
C LYS A 256 8.00 -12.98 -5.08
N PHE A 257 6.75 -12.93 -5.51
CA PHE A 257 5.81 -11.91 -5.07
C PHE A 257 5.01 -12.43 -3.88
N ASP A 258 4.81 -11.55 -2.91
CA ASP A 258 4.06 -11.82 -1.70
C ASP A 258 3.16 -10.63 -1.44
N THR A 259 1.87 -10.88 -1.21
CA THR A 259 0.91 -9.81 -0.95
C THR A 259 1.25 -9.01 0.30
N HIS A 260 2.00 -9.59 1.26
CA HIS A 260 2.50 -8.90 2.45
C HIS A 260 3.82 -8.15 2.24
N LYS A 261 4.34 -8.13 1.01
CA LYS A 261 5.54 -7.38 0.62
C LYS A 261 5.25 -6.32 -0.44
N ILE A 262 3.98 -6.06 -0.72
CA ILE A 262 3.51 -4.97 -1.58
C ILE A 262 2.81 -3.98 -0.66
N LEU A 263 3.42 -2.80 -0.46
CA LEU A 263 3.03 -1.85 0.59
C LEU A 263 1.53 -1.50 0.53
N LEU A 264 1.02 -1.29 -0.68
CA LEU A 264 -0.40 -0.97 -0.93
C LEU A 264 -1.34 -2.10 -0.44
N LEU A 265 -1.02 -3.37 -0.74
CA LEU A 265 -1.83 -4.49 -0.27
C LEU A 265 -1.70 -4.67 1.26
N ASP A 266 -0.47 -4.66 1.77
CA ASP A 266 -0.17 -4.99 3.17
C ASP A 266 -0.65 -3.91 4.18
N CYS A 267 -0.87 -2.69 3.71
CA CYS A 267 -1.47 -1.62 4.50
C CYS A 267 -3.00 -1.56 4.42
N TYR A 268 -3.60 -1.84 3.26
CA TYR A 268 -5.05 -1.65 3.06
C TYR A 268 -5.87 -2.94 3.22
N PHE A 269 -5.28 -4.11 2.97
CA PHE A 269 -5.99 -5.38 3.00
C PHE A 269 -5.77 -6.14 4.30
N ASN A 270 -6.83 -6.80 4.75
CA ASN A 270 -6.80 -7.67 5.92
C ASN A 270 -6.46 -9.11 5.53
N LYS A 271 -6.24 -9.98 6.54
CA LYS A 271 -5.86 -11.38 6.33
C LYS A 271 -6.80 -12.16 5.40
N LYS A 272 -8.12 -11.90 5.46
CA LYS A 272 -9.10 -12.58 4.58
C LYS A 272 -8.94 -12.12 3.13
N GLN A 273 -8.72 -10.83 2.91
CA GLN A 273 -8.50 -10.26 1.57
C GLN A 273 -7.19 -10.77 0.96
N HIS A 274 -6.11 -10.86 1.74
CA HIS A 274 -4.88 -11.52 1.29
C HIS A 274 -5.11 -12.97 0.88
N LEU A 275 -5.98 -13.70 1.60
CA LEU A 275 -6.33 -15.07 1.23
C LEU A 275 -7.12 -15.15 -0.08
N ILE A 276 -8.06 -14.23 -0.31
CA ILE A 276 -8.77 -14.09 -1.60
C ILE A 276 -7.75 -13.88 -2.73
N LEU A 277 -6.81 -12.93 -2.56
CA LEU A 277 -5.81 -12.60 -3.58
C LEU A 277 -4.88 -13.76 -3.92
N ASN A 278 -4.59 -14.65 -2.96
CA ASN A 278 -3.65 -15.76 -3.16
C ASN A 278 -4.29 -17.05 -3.66
N SER A 279 -5.63 -17.12 -3.76
CA SER A 279 -6.34 -18.40 -3.96
C SER A 279 -7.24 -18.45 -5.20
N ASN A 280 -7.63 -17.30 -5.76
CA ASN A 280 -8.62 -17.22 -6.84
C ASN A 280 -7.97 -17.17 -8.23
N PHE A 281 -7.24 -18.23 -8.59
CA PHE A 281 -6.64 -18.37 -9.91
C PHE A 281 -7.68 -18.44 -11.03
N PHE A 282 -7.32 -17.89 -12.20
CA PHE A 282 -8.12 -17.97 -13.43
C PHE A 282 -9.50 -17.30 -13.35
N GLN A 283 -9.71 -16.43 -12.36
CA GLN A 283 -10.94 -15.66 -12.19
C GLN A 283 -10.87 -14.31 -12.92
N THR A 284 -12.03 -13.70 -13.16
CA THR A 284 -12.09 -12.35 -13.74
C THR A 284 -11.72 -11.28 -12.72
N ARG A 285 -11.24 -10.12 -13.20
CA ARG A 285 -10.99 -8.93 -12.36
C ARG A 285 -12.21 -8.60 -11.50
N ASP A 286 -13.38 -8.52 -12.13
CA ASP A 286 -14.61 -8.09 -11.48
C ASP A 286 -15.11 -9.11 -10.45
N ALA A 287 -14.97 -10.41 -10.70
CA ALA A 287 -15.33 -11.43 -9.72
C ALA A 287 -14.45 -11.33 -8.46
N ILE A 288 -13.14 -11.12 -8.60
CA ILE A 288 -12.25 -10.93 -7.45
C ILE A 288 -12.58 -9.62 -6.71
N LEU A 289 -12.85 -8.53 -7.42
CA LEU A 289 -13.24 -7.25 -6.79
C LEU A 289 -14.55 -7.36 -6.02
N GLN A 290 -15.58 -8.00 -6.60
CA GLN A 290 -16.82 -8.30 -5.90
C GLN A 290 -16.54 -9.09 -4.62
N LYS A 291 -15.70 -10.13 -4.72
CA LYS A 291 -15.32 -10.95 -3.57
C LYS A 291 -14.60 -10.18 -2.47
N LEU A 292 -13.73 -9.24 -2.83
CA LEU A 292 -13.02 -8.38 -1.88
C LEU A 292 -13.97 -7.42 -1.15
N LEU A 293 -15.02 -6.97 -1.81
CA LEU A 293 -16.03 -6.03 -1.28
C LEU A 293 -17.11 -6.72 -0.42
N GLU A 294 -17.20 -8.06 -0.46
CA GLU A 294 -18.15 -8.81 0.36
C GLU A 294 -17.94 -8.56 1.86
N ASN A 295 -19.02 -8.16 2.55
CA ASN A 295 -19.02 -8.10 4.00
C ASN A 295 -19.04 -9.51 4.58
N ASN A 296 -18.00 -9.89 5.32
CA ASN A 296 -17.92 -11.18 5.98
C ASN A 296 -17.45 -11.03 7.43
N TYR A 297 -18.34 -11.33 8.37
CA TYR A 297 -18.12 -11.23 9.81
C TYR A 297 -17.64 -12.53 10.48
N ASP A 298 -17.45 -13.61 9.71
CA ASP A 298 -17.02 -14.89 10.27
C ASP A 298 -15.65 -14.76 10.95
N LEU A 299 -15.40 -15.56 11.99
CA LEU A 299 -14.03 -15.73 12.48
C LEU A 299 -13.14 -16.31 11.36
N TYR A 300 -11.87 -15.90 11.34
CA TYR A 300 -10.93 -16.32 10.28
C TYR A 300 -10.87 -17.84 10.11
N PHE A 301 -10.91 -18.60 11.21
CA PHE A 301 -10.94 -20.06 11.18
C PHE A 301 -12.11 -20.61 10.37
N TRP A 302 -13.35 -20.16 10.64
CA TRP A 302 -14.54 -20.59 9.92
C TRP A 302 -14.52 -20.15 8.46
N TYR A 303 -14.03 -18.94 8.21
CA TYR A 303 -13.87 -18.41 6.86
C TYR A 303 -12.97 -19.30 5.99
N VAL A 304 -11.85 -19.78 6.55
CA VAL A 304 -10.93 -20.71 5.88
C VAL A 304 -11.54 -22.11 5.76
N LEU A 305 -12.10 -22.65 6.84
CA LEU A 305 -12.65 -24.00 6.89
C LEU A 305 -13.73 -24.21 5.83
N PHE A 306 -14.64 -23.25 5.71
CA PHE A 306 -15.73 -23.29 4.72
C PHE A 306 -15.32 -22.74 3.35
N LYS A 307 -14.01 -22.48 3.13
CA LYS A 307 -13.46 -21.97 1.87
C LYS A 307 -14.18 -20.73 1.31
N LYS A 308 -14.69 -19.86 2.20
CA LYS A 308 -15.48 -18.68 1.83
C LYS A 308 -14.68 -17.62 1.06
N TYR A 309 -13.36 -17.78 0.96
CA TYR A 309 -12.47 -16.94 0.17
C TYR A 309 -12.43 -17.31 -1.32
N MET A 310 -12.88 -18.50 -1.70
CA MET A 310 -12.92 -18.95 -3.10
C MET A 310 -14.14 -18.36 -3.82
N ILE A 311 -14.01 -18.22 -5.15
CA ILE A 311 -15.06 -17.82 -6.10
C ILE A 311 -15.55 -19.05 -6.86
#